data_AF-A0A5K1HDB0-F1
#
_entry.id   AF-A0A5K1HDB0-F1
#
_cell.length_a   1.000
_cell.length_b   1.000
_cell.length_c   1.000
_cell.angle_alpha   90.00
_cell.angle_beta   90.00
_cell.angle_gamma   90.00
#
_symmetry.space_group_name_H-M   'P 1'
#
loop_
_entity.id
_entity.type
_entity.pdbx_description
1 polymer ?
#
loop_
_entity_poly.entity_id
_entity_poly.type
_entity_poly.pdbx_seq_one_letter_code
_entity_poly.pdbx_strand_id
1 'polypeptide(L)' 'LSRSDRNLVESLFADRHLTVLVSTATLAWGVNLPAHTVIIKGTQ' A
#
# COMPACT_ATOMS: atom_id res chain seq x y z
N LEU A 1 -2.50 7.39 -10.84
CA LEU A 1 -1.46 6.36 -10.97
C LEU A 1 -1.87 5.35 -12.04
N SER A 2 -0.95 5.08 -12.96
CA SER A 2 -1.12 3.97 -13.90
C SER A 2 -1.09 2.63 -13.14
N ARG A 3 -1.56 1.54 -13.77
CA ARG A 3 -1.51 0.21 -13.14
C ARG A 3 -0.07 -0.28 -12.94
N SER A 4 0.83 0.08 -13.85
CA SER A 4 2.26 -0.22 -13.74
C SER A 4 2.90 0.45 -12.53
N ASP A 5 2.57 1.72 -12.26
CA ASP A 5 3.12 2.43 -11.09
C ASP A 5 2.66 1.80 -9.77
N ARG A 6 1.39 1.36 -9.70
CA ARG A 6 0.87 0.68 -8.50
C ARG A 6 1.58 -0.63 -8.24
N ASN A 7 1.71 -1.47 -9.28
CA ASN A 7 2.40 -2.74 -9.18
C ASN A 7 3.87 -2.54 -8.73
N LEU A 8 4.56 -1.53 -9.27
CA LEU A 8 5.94 -1.23 -8.89
C LEU A 8 6.04 -0.82 -7.41
N VAL A 9 5.18 0.09 -6.95
CA VAL A 9 5.16 0.54 -5.56
C VAL A 9 4.83 -0.60 -4.60
N GLU A 10 3.89 -1.46 -4.96
CA GLU A 10 3.54 -2.66 -4.19
C GLU A 10 4.71 -3.63 -4.06
N SER A 11 5.40 -3.94 -5.18
CA SER A 11 6.59 -4.80 -5.16
C SER A 11 7.71 -4.20 -4.29
N LEU A 12 8.00 -2.90 -4.44
CA LEU A 12 9.02 -2.23 -3.65
C LEU A 12 8.68 -2.19 -2.14
N PHE A 13 7.42 -2.07 -1.77
CA PHE A 13 7.00 -2.15 -0.37
C PHE A 13 7.09 -3.58 0.17
N ALA A 14 6.70 -4.58 -0.62
CA ALA A 14 6.83 -5.99 -0.25
C ALA A 14 8.29 -6.41 -0.05
N ASP A 15 9.19 -5.92 -0.90
CA ASP A 15 10.64 -6.13 -0.81
C ASP A 15 11.32 -5.29 0.30
N ARG A 16 10.53 -4.52 1.08
CA ARG A 16 10.99 -3.65 2.16
C ARG A 16 11.92 -2.51 1.71
N HIS A 17 11.88 -2.14 0.43
CA HIS A 17 12.55 -0.95 -0.07
C HIS A 17 11.82 0.34 0.32
N LEU A 18 10.50 0.25 0.51
CA LEU A 18 9.67 1.36 1.00
C LEU A 18 9.23 1.07 2.44
N THR A 19 9.48 2.00 3.36
CA THR A 19 9.11 1.87 4.78
C THR A 19 7.68 2.31 5.07
N VAL A 20 7.12 3.18 4.23
CA VAL A 20 5.76 3.73 4.41
C VAL A 20 5.04 3.73 3.06
N LEU A 21 3.83 3.18 3.06
CA LEU A 21 2.91 3.22 1.93
C LEU A 21 1.61 3.90 2.36
N VAL A 22 1.18 4.92 1.61
CA VAL A 22 -0.11 5.58 1.81
C VAL A 22 -1.04 5.16 0.69
N SER A 23 -2.18 4.58 1.04
CA SER A 23 -3.18 4.12 0.08
C SER A 23 -4.59 4.58 0.43
N THR A 24 -5.47 4.60 -0.57
CA THR A 24 -6.90 4.79 -0.37
C THR A 24 -7.54 3.46 0.02
N ALA A 25 -8.69 3.49 0.70
CA ALA A 25 -9.39 2.29 1.17
C ALA A 25 -9.56 1.22 0.08
N THR A 26 -9.90 1.63 -1.14
CA THR A 26 -10.06 0.73 -2.30
C THR A 26 -8.82 -0.10 -2.64
N LEU A 27 -7.62 0.41 -2.38
CA LEU A 27 -6.38 -0.35 -2.60
C LEU A 27 -6.10 -1.29 -1.43
N ALA A 28 -6.34 -0.86 -0.19
CA ALA A 28 -6.11 -1.67 1.00
C ALA A 28 -6.90 -3.00 1.03
N TRP A 29 -8.09 -3.02 0.41
CA TRP A 29 -8.88 -4.25 0.26
C TRP A 29 -8.46 -5.12 -0.94
N GLY A 30 -7.89 -4.50 -1.97
CA GLY A 30 -7.62 -5.15 -3.25
C GLY A 30 -6.28 -5.88 -3.34
N VAL A 31 -5.35 -5.63 -2.40
CA VAL A 31 -4.02 -6.22 -2.40
C VAL A 31 -3.63 -6.76 -1.02
N ASN A 32 -3.03 -7.95 -0.99
CA ASN A 32 -2.55 -8.57 0.24
C ASN A 32 -1.10 -8.12 0.52
N LEU A 33 -0.93 -6.88 0.96
CA LEU A 33 0.36 -6.34 1.36
C LEU A 33 0.53 -6.46 2.89
N PRO A 34 1.37 -7.39 3.40
CA PRO A 34 1.62 -7.49 4.84
C PRO A 34 2.47 -6.31 5.32
N ALA A 35 1.95 -5.53 6.26
CA ALA A 35 2.65 -4.45 6.93
C ALA A 35 2.77 -4.74 8.44
N HIS A 36 3.88 -4.35 9.05
CA HIS A 36 4.06 -4.48 10.51
C HIS A 36 3.14 -3.54 11.31
N THR A 37 2.79 -2.39 10.74
CA THR A 37 1.93 -1.40 11.38
C THR A 37 1.06 -0.75 10.32
N VAL A 38 -0.24 -0.68 10.59
CA VAL A 38 -1.24 -0.07 9.70
C VAL A 38 -1.91 1.08 10.43
N ILE A 39 -1.92 2.26 9.81
CA ILE A 39 -2.57 3.46 10.35
C ILE A 39 -3.78 3.80 9.47
N ILE A 40 -4.97 3.78 10.06
CA ILE A 40 -6.20 4.19 9.39
C ILE A 40 -6.47 5.65 9.73
N LYS A 41 -6.34 6.53 8.73
CA LYS A 41 -6.65 7.95 8.87
C LYS A 41 -7.99 8.25 8.22
N GLY A 42 -8.94 8.80 8.98
CA GLY A 42 -10.24 9.29 8.48
C GLY A 42 -11.37 8.27 8.60
N THR A 43 -11.83 8.01 9.83
CA THR A 43 -12.89 7.04 10.17
C THR A 43 -14.28 7.67 10.31
N GLN A 44 -14.59 8.73 9.54
CA GLN A 44 -15.91 9.37 9.57
C GLN A 44 -16.95 8.59 8.77
#